data_AF-A0AA39M5X6-F1
#
_entry.id   AF-A0AA39M5X6-F1
#
_cell.length_a   1.000
_cell.length_b   1.000
_cell.length_c   1.000
_cell.angle_alpha   90.00
_cell.angle_beta   90.00
_cell.angle_gamma   90.00
#
_symmetry.space_group_name_H-M   'P 1'
#
loop_
_entity.id
_entity.type
_entity.pdbx_description
1 polymer ?
#
loop_
_entity_poly.entity_id
_entity_poly.type
_entity_poly.pdbx_seq_one_letter_code
_entity_poly.pdbx_strand_id
1 'polypeptide(L)'
;MMELSAYRLLHWLQSWYIPGLLGIVYLCITSESIPLHPITDIVEGLALEYIPGISMDKLKPGIDVSEEKVEKISSAVLEGFCAIEAENCLLHNDIHTRNIVLREGNRSPVIIDFREVNIRNPEYSDEEWEHVVHRGSDTRYMRRLLVVPEVPGDGHWKRTVAHITTRSL
;
A
#
# COMPACT_ATOMS: atom_id res chain seq x y z
N MET A 1 -17.53 0.54 -5.57
CA MET A 1 -16.22 -0.14 -5.60
C MET A 1 -15.52 0.02 -4.26
N MET A 2 -14.96 -1.04 -3.63
CA MET A 2 -14.27 -0.92 -2.32
C MET A 2 -13.04 -0.02 -2.39
N GLU A 3 -12.26 -0.15 -3.47
CA GLU A 3 -11.08 0.68 -3.74
C GLU A 3 -11.41 2.18 -3.74
N LEU A 4 -12.52 2.59 -4.38
CA LEU A 4 -12.99 3.98 -4.36
C LEU A 4 -13.24 4.49 -2.93
N SER A 5 -13.84 3.66 -2.08
CA SER A 5 -14.11 4.02 -0.69
C SER A 5 -12.81 4.21 0.09
N ALA A 6 -11.79 3.39 -0.16
CA ALA A 6 -10.46 3.57 0.43
C ALA A 6 -9.86 4.93 0.08
N TYR A 7 -9.86 5.30 -1.20
CA TYR A 7 -9.36 6.62 -1.62
C TYR A 7 -10.14 7.78 -1.00
N ARG A 8 -11.47 7.65 -0.85
CA ARG A 8 -12.29 8.67 -0.18
C ARG A 8 -11.96 8.81 1.30
N LEU A 9 -11.77 7.70 2.00
CA LEU A 9 -11.41 7.69 3.41
C LEU A 9 -10.02 8.31 3.61
N LEU A 10 -9.03 7.88 2.82
CA LEU A 10 -7.64 8.33 2.92
C LEU A 10 -7.34 9.64 2.16
N HIS A 11 -8.34 10.50 1.97
CA HIS A 11 -8.18 11.71 1.15
C HIS A 11 -7.04 12.64 1.59
N TRP A 12 -6.72 12.71 2.89
CA TRP A 12 -5.60 13.51 3.40
C TRP A 12 -4.22 12.95 3.05
N LEU A 13 -4.12 11.66 2.76
CA LEU A 13 -2.85 10.98 2.44
C LEU A 13 -2.54 10.98 0.93
N GLN A 14 -3.52 11.35 0.12
CA GLN A 14 -3.39 11.42 -1.34
C GLN A 14 -2.31 12.41 -1.78
N SER A 15 -1.59 12.07 -2.85
CA SER A 15 -0.41 12.81 -3.36
C SER A 15 0.82 12.81 -2.43
N TRP A 16 0.73 12.23 -1.24
CA TRP A 16 1.86 12.09 -0.32
C TRP A 16 2.29 10.63 -0.20
N TYR A 17 1.39 9.79 0.30
CA TYR A 17 1.65 8.38 0.58
C TYR A 17 0.86 7.44 -0.33
N ILE A 18 -0.24 7.91 -0.93
CA ILE A 18 -1.06 7.17 -1.89
C ILE A 18 -1.33 8.06 -3.11
N PRO A 19 -1.69 7.50 -4.29
CA PRO A 19 -2.04 8.30 -5.46
C PRO A 19 -3.23 9.22 -5.20
N GLY A 20 -3.22 10.41 -5.81
CA GLY A 20 -4.42 11.24 -5.90
C GLY A 20 -5.56 10.56 -6.67
N LEU A 21 -6.79 10.62 -6.15
CA LEU A 21 -8.00 10.22 -6.88
C LEU A 21 -8.45 11.39 -7.77
N LEU A 22 -8.40 11.20 -9.08
CA LEU A 22 -8.84 12.19 -10.06
C LEU A 22 -10.33 12.05 -10.41
N GLY A 23 -10.87 10.84 -10.31
CA GLY A 23 -12.30 10.58 -10.52
C GLY A 23 -12.63 9.13 -10.83
N ILE A 24 -13.88 8.91 -11.20
CA ILE A 24 -14.40 7.62 -11.68
C ILE A 24 -14.50 7.71 -13.20
N VAL A 25 -14.09 6.65 -13.89
CA VAL A 25 -14.21 6.54 -15.34
C VAL A 25 -15.16 5.40 -15.70
N TYR A 26 -15.92 5.58 -16.77
CA TYR A 26 -16.81 4.57 -17.32
C TYR A 26 -16.31 4.22 -18.71
N LEU A 27 -15.80 3.00 -18.87
CA LEU A 27 -15.26 2.49 -20.13
C LEU A 27 -16.33 1.67 -20.82
N CYS A 28 -16.82 2.18 -21.95
CA CYS A 28 -17.72 1.41 -22.80
C CYS A 28 -16.92 0.33 -23.54
N ILE A 29 -17.21 -0.94 -23.26
CA ILE A 29 -16.71 -2.05 -24.05
C ILE A 29 -17.60 -2.15 -25.28
N THR A 30 -17.02 -1.92 -26.45
CA THR A 30 -17.68 -2.23 -27.72
C THR A 30 -17.10 -3.53 -28.25
N SER A 31 -17.95 -4.49 -28.61
CA SER A 31 -17.55 -5.66 -29.39
C SER A 31 -18.09 -5.48 -30.80
N GLU A 32 -17.21 -5.48 -31.79
CA GLU A 32 -17.59 -5.35 -33.20
C GLU A 32 -18.42 -6.54 -33.70
N SER A 33 -18.33 -7.69 -33.03
CA SER A 33 -18.92 -8.95 -33.47
C SER A 33 -20.23 -9.31 -32.76
N ILE A 34 -20.46 -8.84 -31.52
CA ILE A 34 -21.61 -9.23 -30.71
C ILE A 34 -22.12 -7.99 -29.96
N PRO A 35 -23.38 -7.58 -30.13
CA PRO A 35 -23.98 -6.56 -29.29
C PRO A 35 -23.89 -7.00 -27.82
N LEU A 36 -23.10 -6.29 -27.02
CA LEU A 36 -23.03 -6.54 -25.59
C LEU A 36 -24.32 -6.04 -24.94
N HIS A 37 -24.75 -6.73 -23.88
CA HIS A 37 -25.91 -6.30 -23.12
C HIS A 37 -25.60 -4.95 -22.43
N PRO A 38 -26.54 -3.98 -22.37
CA PRO A 38 -26.35 -2.66 -21.73
C PRO A 38 -25.98 -2.65 -20.24
N ILE A 39 -25.89 -3.82 -19.61
CA ILE A 39 -25.47 -4.00 -18.21
C ILE A 39 -23.98 -4.40 -18.15
N THR A 40 -23.47 -4.98 -19.23
CA THR A 40 -22.12 -5.55 -19.34
C THR A 40 -21.21 -4.75 -20.27
N ASP A 41 -21.76 -3.76 -20.95
CA ASP A 41 -21.03 -2.91 -21.91
C ASP A 41 -20.33 -1.72 -21.24
N ILE A 42 -20.46 -1.52 -19.92
CA ILE A 42 -19.76 -0.48 -19.17
C ILE A 42 -18.95 -1.09 -18.03
N VAL A 43 -17.65 -0.77 -18.00
CA VAL A 43 -16.76 -1.06 -16.86
C VAL A 43 -16.46 0.22 -16.10
N GLU A 44 -16.78 0.22 -14.81
CA GLU A 44 -16.37 1.27 -13.88
C GLU A 44 -14.87 1.11 -13.55
N GLY A 45 -14.11 2.20 -13.64
CA GLY A 45 -12.71 2.27 -13.26
C GLY A 45 -12.40 3.53 -12.47
N LEU A 46 -11.18 3.62 -11.96
CA LEU A 46 -10.66 4.78 -11.23
C LEU A 46 -9.60 5.49 -12.06
N ALA A 47 -9.71 6.82 -12.16
CA ALA A 47 -8.63 7.66 -12.63
C ALA A 47 -7.80 8.10 -11.43
N LEU A 48 -6.52 7.71 -11.42
CA LEU A 48 -5.57 8.00 -10.34
C LEU A 48 -4.41 8.84 -10.88
N GLU A 49 -3.78 9.59 -9.98
CA GLU A 49 -2.51 10.27 -10.21
C GLU A 49 -1.49 9.27 -10.77
N TYR A 50 -0.90 9.61 -11.92
CA TYR A 50 0.22 8.85 -12.42
C TYR A 50 1.45 9.17 -11.58
N ILE A 51 2.09 8.13 -11.05
CA ILE A 51 3.31 8.25 -10.24
C ILE A 51 4.51 7.84 -11.11
N PRO A 52 5.31 8.79 -11.63
CA PRO A 52 6.56 8.45 -12.30
C PRO A 52 7.51 7.81 -11.30
N GLY A 53 7.95 6.58 -11.57
CA GLY A 53 8.73 5.83 -10.59
C GLY A 53 8.93 4.38 -10.96
N ILE A 54 9.50 3.63 -10.02
CA ILE A 54 9.74 2.21 -10.14
C ILE A 54 9.24 1.49 -8.89
N SER A 55 8.57 0.36 -9.09
CA SER A 55 8.16 -0.51 -7.98
C SER A 55 9.38 -1.06 -7.25
N MET A 56 9.29 -1.18 -5.92
CA MET A 56 10.43 -1.63 -5.11
C MET A 56 10.87 -3.06 -5.43
N ASP A 57 9.96 -3.92 -5.89
CA ASP A 57 10.26 -5.31 -6.29
C ASP A 57 11.22 -5.42 -7.48
N LYS A 58 11.33 -4.35 -8.29
CA LYS A 58 12.25 -4.28 -9.44
C LYS A 58 13.65 -3.79 -9.08
N LEU A 59 13.88 -3.41 -7.83
CA LEU A 59 15.15 -2.85 -7.37
C LEU A 59 15.87 -3.86 -6.46
N LYS A 60 17.20 -3.96 -6.62
CA LYS A 60 18.08 -4.77 -5.79
C LYS A 60 18.84 -3.89 -4.79
N PRO A 61 18.54 -3.98 -3.48
CA PRO A 61 19.33 -3.32 -2.43
C PRO A 61 20.82 -3.64 -2.52
N GLY A 62 21.69 -2.65 -2.31
CA GLY A 62 23.14 -2.77 -2.42
C GLY A 62 23.69 -2.74 -3.86
N ILE A 63 22.84 -2.93 -4.88
CA ILE A 63 23.24 -2.86 -6.30
C ILE A 63 22.62 -1.61 -6.95
N ASP A 64 21.29 -1.54 -6.99
CA ASP A 64 20.55 -0.44 -7.62
C ASP A 64 20.37 0.75 -6.67
N VAL A 65 20.46 0.49 -5.35
CA VAL A 65 20.27 1.47 -4.28
C VAL A 65 21.30 1.22 -3.19
N SER A 66 22.02 2.27 -2.77
CA SER A 66 22.99 2.17 -1.66
C SER A 66 22.30 1.82 -0.34
N GLU A 67 23.02 1.15 0.57
CA GLU A 67 22.47 0.74 1.88
C GLU A 67 21.88 1.92 2.68
N GLU A 68 22.55 3.07 2.69
CA GLU A 68 22.03 4.28 3.35
C GLU A 68 20.68 4.73 2.77
N LYS A 69 20.50 4.62 1.44
CA LYS A 69 19.24 4.97 0.79
C LYS A 69 18.18 3.90 1.04
N VAL A 70 18.56 2.64 1.12
CA VAL A 70 17.65 1.54 1.46
C VAL A 70 17.03 1.80 2.83
N GLU A 71 17.82 2.14 3.85
CA GLU A 71 17.29 2.41 5.19
C GLU A 71 16.33 3.62 5.21
N LYS A 72 16.67 4.69 4.48
CA LYS A 72 15.80 5.87 4.32
C LYS A 72 14.48 5.49 3.65
N ILE A 73 14.53 4.72 2.56
CA ILE A 73 13.33 4.25 1.85
C ILE A 73 12.47 3.37 2.76
N SER A 74 13.07 2.38 3.43
CA SER A 74 12.34 1.49 4.33
C SER A 74 11.70 2.23 5.51
N SER A 75 12.36 3.27 6.03
CA SER A 75 11.78 4.13 7.07
C SER A 75 10.60 4.94 6.54
N ALA A 76 10.72 5.54 5.35
CA ALA A 76 9.64 6.29 4.72
C ALA A 76 8.43 5.40 4.36
N VAL A 77 8.69 4.14 3.97
CA VAL A 77 7.64 3.15 3.71
C VAL A 77 6.87 2.84 4.98
N LEU A 78 7.59 2.61 6.09
CA LEU A 78 6.99 2.41 7.40
C LEU A 78 6.16 3.63 7.85
N GLU A 79 6.68 4.84 7.64
CA GLU A 79 5.95 6.08 7.93
C GLU A 79 4.63 6.16 7.15
N GLY A 80 4.64 5.82 5.85
CA GLY A 80 3.42 5.76 5.03
C GLY A 80 2.40 4.75 5.56
N PHE A 81 2.85 3.57 6.00
CA PHE A 81 1.96 2.58 6.59
C PHE A 81 1.40 3.02 7.94
N CYS A 82 2.22 3.60 8.80
CA CYS A 82 1.76 4.16 10.06
C CYS A 82 0.75 5.30 9.83
N ALA A 83 0.92 6.10 8.77
CA ALA A 83 -0.04 7.15 8.42
C ALA A 83 -1.41 6.55 8.00
N ILE A 84 -1.42 5.49 7.19
CA ILE A 84 -2.66 4.79 6.82
C ILE A 84 -3.32 4.15 8.04
N GLU A 85 -2.54 3.47 8.89
CA GLU A 85 -3.04 2.82 10.11
C GLU A 85 -3.61 3.84 11.10
N ALA A 86 -3.00 5.03 11.21
CA ALA A 86 -3.46 6.10 12.08
C ALA A 86 -4.82 6.68 11.70
N GLU A 87 -5.23 6.59 10.42
CA GLU A 87 -6.58 6.95 9.99
C GLU A 87 -7.66 6.01 10.58
N ASN A 88 -7.25 4.84 11.08
CA ASN A 88 -8.07 3.91 11.85
C ASN A 88 -9.40 3.52 11.16
N CYS A 89 -9.42 3.58 9.83
CA CYS A 89 -10.63 3.41 9.02
C CYS A 89 -10.53 2.24 8.02
N LEU A 90 -9.33 1.72 7.76
CA LEU A 90 -9.12 0.58 6.87
C LEU A 90 -7.77 -0.10 7.10
N LEU A 91 -7.63 -1.30 6.53
CA LEU A 91 -6.38 -2.02 6.30
C LEU A 91 -6.18 -2.22 4.81
N HIS A 92 -4.97 -2.04 4.30
CA HIS A 92 -4.68 -2.24 2.88
C HIS A 92 -4.80 -3.71 2.48
N ASN A 93 -4.38 -4.61 3.37
CA ASN A 93 -4.49 -6.06 3.33
C ASN A 93 -3.77 -6.76 2.14
N ASP A 94 -2.91 -6.04 1.42
CA ASP A 94 -2.04 -6.56 0.35
C ASP A 94 -0.73 -5.76 0.24
N ILE A 95 -0.14 -5.44 1.39
CA ILE A 95 1.15 -4.74 1.41
C ILE A 95 2.26 -5.70 0.99
N HIS A 96 2.91 -5.37 -0.13
CA HIS A 96 4.16 -5.98 -0.58
C HIS A 96 4.96 -5.05 -1.50
N THR A 97 6.24 -5.32 -1.73
CA THR A 97 7.17 -4.44 -2.48
C THR A 97 6.72 -4.07 -3.90
N ARG A 98 5.90 -4.88 -4.56
CA ARG A 98 5.32 -4.55 -5.88
C ARG A 98 4.24 -3.45 -5.83
N ASN A 99 3.56 -3.33 -4.69
CA ASN A 99 2.49 -2.35 -4.42
C ASN A 99 3.07 -1.06 -3.79
N ILE A 100 4.38 -0.88 -3.89
CA ILE A 100 5.08 0.32 -3.43
C ILE A 100 5.91 0.86 -4.59
N VAL A 101 5.57 2.05 -5.06
CA VAL A 101 6.30 2.77 -6.12
C VAL A 101 7.18 3.82 -5.49
N LEU A 102 8.47 3.82 -5.83
CA LEU A 102 9.38 4.90 -5.44
C LEU A 102 9.34 5.99 -6.52
N ARG A 103 8.94 7.20 -6.12
CA ARG A 103 8.91 8.37 -7.01
C ARG A 103 10.28 8.61 -7.65
N GLU A 104 10.26 8.98 -8.92
CA GLU A 104 11.46 9.43 -9.63
C GLU A 104 12.04 10.68 -8.95
N GLY A 105 13.37 10.78 -8.94
CA GLY A 105 14.09 11.87 -8.25
C GLY A 105 14.29 11.62 -6.76
N ASN A 106 13.25 11.81 -5.93
CA ASN A 106 13.38 11.80 -4.47
C ASN A 106 13.24 10.42 -3.81
N ARG A 107 12.77 9.40 -4.56
CA ARG A 107 12.52 8.04 -4.06
C ARG A 107 11.54 7.96 -2.88
N SER A 108 10.65 8.96 -2.71
CA SER A 108 9.58 8.85 -1.71
C SER A 108 8.62 7.73 -2.11
N PRO A 109 8.26 6.83 -1.19
CA PRO A 109 7.38 5.72 -1.49
C PRO A 109 5.93 6.16 -1.62
N VAL A 110 5.22 5.54 -2.56
CA VAL A 110 3.78 5.68 -2.76
C VAL A 110 3.17 4.28 -2.75
N ILE A 111 2.24 4.06 -1.84
CA ILE A 111 1.51 2.80 -1.66
C ILE A 111 0.34 2.81 -2.63
N ILE A 112 0.24 1.77 -3.44
CA ILE A 112 -0.74 1.63 -4.52
C ILE A 112 -1.52 0.32 -4.36
N ASP A 113 -2.59 0.18 -5.15
CA ASP A 113 -3.40 -1.04 -5.24
C ASP A 113 -4.23 -1.35 -3.97
N PHE A 114 -5.36 -0.65 -3.82
CA PHE A 114 -6.27 -0.80 -2.66
C PHE A 114 -7.41 -1.78 -2.95
N ARG A 115 -7.20 -2.77 -3.82
CA ARG A 115 -8.26 -3.70 -4.25
C ARG A 115 -8.68 -4.69 -3.16
N GLU A 116 -7.73 -5.11 -2.33
CA GLU A 116 -7.94 -6.09 -1.26
C GLU A 116 -8.24 -5.43 0.11
N VAL A 117 -8.51 -4.13 0.11
CA VAL A 117 -8.73 -3.32 1.31
C VAL A 117 -9.83 -3.91 2.21
N ASN A 118 -9.58 -3.91 3.52
CA ASN A 118 -10.59 -4.19 4.53
C ASN A 118 -10.99 -2.88 5.21
N ILE A 119 -12.18 -2.38 4.95
CA ILE A 119 -12.69 -1.13 5.53
C ILE A 119 -13.31 -1.44 6.89
N ARG A 120 -12.95 -0.64 7.90
CA ARG A 120 -13.50 -0.76 9.25
C ARG A 120 -15.02 -0.60 9.22
N ASN A 121 -15.73 -1.58 9.77
CA ASN A 121 -17.17 -1.44 10.01
C ASN A 121 -17.39 -0.33 11.06
N PRO A 122 -18.22 0.68 10.80
CA PRO A 122 -18.55 1.72 11.79
C PRO A 122 -19.12 1.19 13.10
N GLU A 123 -19.69 -0.02 13.10
CA GLU A 123 -20.23 -0.68 14.29
C GLU A 123 -19.15 -1.35 15.16
N TYR A 124 -17.93 -1.55 14.64
CA TYR A 124 -16.85 -2.16 15.41
C TYR A 124 -16.32 -1.22 16.49
N SER A 125 -16.23 -1.74 17.71
CA SER A 125 -15.45 -1.10 18.76
C SER A 125 -13.97 -1.02 18.38
N ASP A 126 -13.20 -0.19 19.07
CA ASP A 126 -11.76 -0.10 18.83
C ASP A 126 -11.06 -1.43 19.12
N GLU A 127 -11.51 -2.19 20.12
CA GLU A 127 -10.97 -3.50 20.46
C GLU A 127 -11.28 -4.56 19.39
N GLU A 128 -12.51 -4.55 18.85
CA GLU A 128 -12.89 -5.44 17.75
C GLU A 128 -12.08 -5.15 16.50
N TRP A 129 -11.91 -3.86 16.19
CA TRP A 129 -11.09 -3.44 15.06
C TRP A 129 -9.62 -3.79 15.26
N GLU A 130 -9.05 -3.54 16.44
CA GLU A 130 -7.67 -3.91 16.78
C GLU A 130 -7.43 -5.41 16.57
N HIS A 131 -8.43 -6.25 16.88
CA HIS A 131 -8.34 -7.69 16.63
C HIS A 131 -8.25 -8.04 15.13
N VAL A 132 -8.97 -7.31 14.29
CA VAL A 132 -8.90 -7.44 12.83
C VAL A 132 -7.52 -6.98 12.33
N VAL A 133 -7.05 -5.81 12.77
CA VAL A 133 -5.71 -5.28 12.44
C VAL A 133 -4.64 -6.29 12.81
N HIS A 134 -4.62 -6.77 14.06
CA HIS A 134 -3.61 -7.69 14.56
C HIS A 134 -3.49 -8.98 13.74
N ARG A 135 -4.60 -9.45 13.17
CA ARG A 135 -4.66 -10.67 12.33
C ARG A 135 -4.45 -10.40 10.84
N GLY A 136 -4.45 -9.14 10.42
CA GLY A 136 -4.30 -8.70 9.04
C GLY A 136 -3.01 -9.19 8.38
N SER A 137 -3.02 -9.29 7.05
CA SER A 137 -1.81 -9.58 6.25
C SER A 137 -0.76 -8.48 6.42
N ASP A 138 -1.18 -7.22 6.42
CA ASP A 138 -0.33 -6.03 6.59
C ASP A 138 0.49 -6.09 7.87
N THR A 139 -0.16 -6.23 9.03
CA THR A 139 0.54 -6.30 10.32
C THR A 139 1.48 -7.50 10.39
N ARG A 140 1.11 -8.64 9.80
CA ARG A 140 2.01 -9.80 9.71
C ARG A 140 3.21 -9.52 8.80
N TYR A 141 3.02 -8.86 7.68
CA TYR A 141 4.07 -8.48 6.74
C TYR A 141 5.02 -7.45 7.37
N MET A 142 4.48 -6.41 8.00
CA MET A 142 5.24 -5.39 8.73
C MET A 142 6.03 -5.99 9.88
N ARG A 143 5.46 -6.90 10.67
CA ARG A 143 6.22 -7.66 11.68
C ARG A 143 7.35 -8.46 11.06
N ARG A 144 7.14 -9.11 9.91
CA ARG A 144 8.23 -9.85 9.23
C ARG A 144 9.34 -8.92 8.76
N LEU A 145 8.99 -7.77 8.17
CA LEU A 145 9.96 -6.74 7.77
C LEU A 145 10.76 -6.19 8.95
N LEU A 146 10.13 -6.06 10.13
CA LEU A 146 10.75 -5.50 11.34
C LEU A 146 11.50 -6.54 12.20
N VAL A 147 11.14 -7.83 12.14
CA VAL A 147 11.59 -8.85 13.12
C VAL A 147 12.48 -9.95 12.52
N VAL A 148 12.43 -10.26 11.22
CA VAL A 148 13.04 -11.52 10.71
C VAL A 148 14.48 -11.34 10.19
N PRO A 149 15.48 -12.02 10.77
CA PRO A 149 16.72 -12.35 10.06
C PRO A 149 16.39 -13.41 8.99
N GLU A 150 16.66 -13.06 7.73
CA GLU A 150 16.64 -13.92 6.54
C GLU A 150 15.33 -14.69 6.21
N VAL A 151 14.61 -14.19 5.20
CA VAL A 151 13.81 -15.05 4.31
C VAL A 151 14.53 -15.07 2.95
N PRO A 152 14.92 -16.24 2.42
CA PRO A 152 15.57 -16.29 1.12
C PRO A 152 14.54 -16.01 0.03
N GLY A 153 14.67 -14.86 -0.64
CA GLY A 153 13.86 -14.49 -1.81
C GLY A 153 13.51 -13.00 -1.91
N ASP A 154 13.34 -12.32 -0.77
CA ASP A 154 13.04 -10.89 -0.72
C ASP A 154 14.32 -10.09 -0.42
N GLY A 155 14.74 -9.29 -1.41
CA GLY A 155 15.94 -8.45 -1.32
C GLY A 155 15.97 -7.57 -0.07
N HIS A 156 17.17 -7.23 0.37
CA HIS A 156 17.52 -6.59 1.66
C HIS A 156 16.94 -5.17 1.87
N TRP A 157 15.61 -5.00 1.87
CA TRP A 157 14.94 -3.72 2.18
C TRP A 157 14.82 -3.46 3.70
N LYS A 158 15.80 -3.89 4.48
CA LYS A 158 15.71 -3.85 5.95
C LYS A 158 16.16 -2.50 6.51
N ARG A 159 15.54 -2.12 7.62
CA ARG A 159 16.12 -1.16 8.56
C ARG A 159 17.13 -1.92 9.43
N THR A 160 18.33 -1.37 9.59
CA THR A 160 19.25 -1.87 10.63
C THR A 160 18.65 -1.49 11.97
N VAL A 161 17.90 -2.40 12.61
CA VAL A 161 17.42 -2.16 13.97
C VAL A 161 18.64 -2.26 14.89
N ALA A 162 19.32 -1.14 15.13
CA ALA A 162 20.25 -1.03 16.23
C ALA A 162 19.45 -1.26 17.52
N HIS A 163 19.57 -2.47 18.06
CA HIS A 163 19.15 -2.90 19.41
C HIS A 163 18.19 -1.95 20.13
N ILE A 164 16.89 -2.08 19.87
CA ILE A 164 15.90 -1.61 20.84
C ILE A 164 15.77 -2.71 21.88
N THR A 165 16.56 -2.58 22.94
CA THR A 165 16.45 -3.38 24.15
C THR A 165 15.03 -3.24 24.69
N THR A 166 14.28 -4.34 24.71
CA THR A 166 13.00 -4.44 25.40
C THR A 166 13.18 -4.04 26.86
N ARG A 167 12.66 -2.88 27.25
CA ARG A 167 12.23 -2.65 28.63
C ARG A 167 10.73 -2.90 28.68
N SER A 168 10.38 -4.08 29.13
CA SER A 168 9.07 -4.42 29.66
C SER A 168 8.69 -3.45 30.79
N LEU A 169 7.50 -2.88 30.70
CA LEU A 169 6.72 -2.44 31.86
C LEU A 169 5.83 -3.60 32.29
#